data_AF-Q810P0-F1
#
_entry.id   AF-Q810P0-F1
#
_cell.length_a   1.000
_cell.length_b   1.000
_cell.length_c   1.000
_cell.angle_alpha   90.00
_cell.angle_beta   90.00
_cell.angle_gamma   90.00
#
_symmetry.space_group_name_H-M   'P 1'
#
loop_
_entity.id
_entity.type
_entity.pdbx_description
1 polymer ?
#
loop_
_entity_poly.entity_id
_entity_poly.type
_entity_poly.pdbx_seq_one_letter_code
_entity_poly.pdbx_strand_id
1 'polypeptide(L)'
;MALDIDDPKSGFSHCEVVLFINEEVTQNGGGPGFYLTFHSRPWKDIEDGLKSVVVDTQVPRSIKRACAWSALALGVRVAMRQREKQLQRVQQLHDQVEEHEAATWTLATDLQRLREERDEVVSELHNVKEHLKQVKFERDMLQRKIIEFELSQQLLAQSPDADYPGTPPRPLIVKENGEALDTGLQNGQCAVCPKKDQMASLTVLDTLCGAEEFPASSV
;
A
#
# COMPACT_ATOMS: atom_id res chain seq x y z
N MET A 1 11.99 48.01 24.04
CA MET A 1 10.62 47.68 23.64
C MET A 1 10.22 46.37 24.28
N ALA A 2 8.95 46.22 24.67
CA ALA A 2 8.45 45.01 25.32
C ALA A 2 8.16 43.88 24.31
N LEU A 3 7.83 44.21 23.07
CA LEU A 3 7.57 43.28 21.98
C LEU A 3 8.30 43.70 20.73
N ASP A 4 8.87 42.73 20.04
CA ASP A 4 9.36 42.91 18.69
C ASP A 4 8.17 42.88 17.73
N ILE A 5 8.02 43.93 16.92
CA ILE A 5 6.91 44.09 15.96
C ILE A 5 7.06 43.04 14.84
N ASP A 6 8.31 42.66 14.56
CA ASP A 6 8.65 41.73 13.49
C ASP A 6 8.74 40.28 13.98
N ASP A 7 8.43 39.97 15.26
CA ASP A 7 8.39 38.57 15.72
C ASP A 7 7.09 37.89 15.26
N PRO A 8 7.13 37.00 14.24
CA PRO A 8 5.95 36.27 13.79
C PRO A 8 5.41 35.32 14.87
N LYS A 9 6.23 35.03 15.90
CA LYS A 9 5.86 34.16 17.02
C LYS A 9 5.22 34.93 18.17
N SER A 10 5.03 36.24 18.06
CA SER A 10 4.38 37.06 19.09
C SER A 10 2.93 36.65 19.35
N GLY A 11 2.26 36.10 18.34
CA GLY A 11 0.84 35.72 18.38
C GLY A 11 -0.13 36.87 18.16
N PHE A 12 0.37 38.09 17.95
CA PHE A 12 -0.45 39.24 17.59
C PHE A 12 -0.51 39.38 16.07
N SER A 13 -1.72 39.43 15.51
CA SER A 13 -1.92 39.64 14.07
C SER A 13 -1.90 41.11 13.65
N HIS A 14 -2.08 42.03 14.61
CA HIS A 14 -2.25 43.46 14.36
C HIS A 14 -1.07 44.22 14.95
N CYS A 15 -0.29 44.86 14.09
CA CYS A 15 0.87 45.65 14.50
C CYS A 15 0.46 46.82 15.40
N GLU A 16 -0.75 47.38 15.24
CA GLU A 16 -1.25 48.47 16.08
C GLU A 16 -1.41 48.04 17.55
N VAL A 17 -1.81 46.79 17.79
CA VAL A 17 -1.95 46.23 19.15
C VAL A 17 -0.57 46.07 19.79
N VAL A 18 0.42 45.60 19.04
CA VAL A 18 1.80 45.46 19.51
C VAL A 18 2.39 46.83 19.86
N LEU A 19 2.17 47.83 19.02
CA LEU A 19 2.56 49.22 19.26
C LEU A 19 1.88 49.78 20.52
N PHE A 20 0.57 49.61 20.66
CA PHE A 20 -0.18 50.06 21.84
C PHE A 20 0.35 49.42 23.14
N ILE A 21 0.61 48.11 23.14
CA ILE A 21 1.19 47.42 24.30
C ILE A 21 2.60 47.94 24.61
N ASN A 22 3.43 48.13 23.59
CA ASN A 22 4.77 48.70 23.75
C ASN A 22 4.75 50.11 24.34
N GLU A 23 3.82 50.95 23.87
CA GLU A 23 3.61 52.29 24.37
C GLU A 23 3.11 52.27 25.81
N GLU A 24 2.10 51.46 26.13
CA GLU A 24 1.58 51.27 27.48
C GLU A 24 2.66 50.82 28.45
N VAL A 25 3.51 49.85 28.08
CA VAL A 25 4.62 49.41 28.94
C VAL A 25 5.61 50.55 29.17
N THR A 26 5.95 51.32 28.13
CA THR A 26 6.91 52.42 28.21
C THR A 26 6.38 53.61 29.03
N GLN A 27 5.12 54.01 28.82
CA GLN A 27 4.45 55.07 29.55
C GLN A 27 4.33 54.77 31.06
N ASN A 28 4.17 53.49 31.40
CA ASN A 28 4.05 53.04 32.79
C ASN A 28 5.41 52.78 33.48
N GLY A 29 6.53 53.21 32.87
CA GLY A 29 7.88 53.05 33.43
C GLY A 29 8.43 51.62 33.31
N GLY A 30 7.80 50.77 32.50
CA GLY A 30 8.28 49.43 32.21
C GLY A 30 9.44 49.44 31.22
N GLY A 31 10.55 48.85 31.63
CA GLY A 31 11.66 48.55 30.74
C GLY A 31 11.46 47.25 29.94
N PRO A 32 12.29 46.98 28.92
CA PRO A 32 12.27 45.71 28.19
C PRO A 32 12.66 44.50 29.05
N GLY A 33 13.19 44.74 30.26
CA GLY A 33 13.72 43.71 31.15
C GLY A 33 12.72 42.59 31.44
N PHE A 34 11.48 42.91 31.82
CA PHE A 34 10.49 41.88 32.16
C PHE A 34 10.22 40.94 30.98
N TYR A 35 9.93 41.48 29.81
CA TYR A 35 9.70 40.63 28.64
C TYR A 35 10.94 39.78 28.33
N LEU A 36 12.13 40.40 28.24
CA LEU A 36 13.36 39.69 27.91
C LEU A 36 13.77 38.64 28.95
N THR A 37 13.43 38.80 30.23
CA THR A 37 13.74 37.77 31.25
C THR A 37 12.76 36.60 31.22
N PHE A 38 11.52 36.85 30.81
CA PHE A 38 10.43 35.87 30.86
C PHE A 38 10.09 35.25 29.48
N HIS A 39 10.61 35.78 28.37
CA HIS A 39 10.28 35.32 27.01
C HIS A 39 10.65 33.85 26.72
N SER A 40 11.66 33.33 27.41
CA SER A 40 12.18 31.97 27.26
C SER A 40 11.69 31.02 28.37
N ARG A 41 10.91 31.53 29.32
CA ARG A 41 10.45 30.78 30.49
C ARG A 41 9.08 30.12 30.25
N PRO A 42 8.76 29.04 30.97
CA PRO A 42 7.41 28.46 30.94
C PRO A 42 6.40 29.42 31.56
N TRP A 43 5.13 29.36 31.11
CA TRP A 43 4.06 30.24 31.61
C TRP A 43 3.96 30.26 33.14
N LYS A 44 4.18 29.12 33.79
CA LYS A 44 4.19 29.00 35.26
C LYS A 44 5.16 29.99 35.93
N ASP A 45 6.40 30.09 35.42
CA ASP A 45 7.40 31.02 35.96
C ASP A 45 7.00 32.48 35.72
N ILE A 46 6.33 32.76 34.61
CA ILE A 46 5.85 34.10 34.24
C ILE A 46 4.73 34.52 35.21
N GLU A 47 3.82 33.60 35.52
CA GLU A 47 2.74 33.80 36.48
C GLU A 47 3.30 33.99 37.91
N ASP A 48 4.27 33.17 38.32
CA ASP A 48 4.94 33.31 39.62
C ASP A 48 5.68 34.67 39.73
N GLY A 49 6.35 35.10 38.65
CA GLY A 49 6.98 36.42 38.56
C GLY A 49 5.95 37.55 38.65
N LEU A 50 4.84 37.47 37.92
CA LEU A 50 3.76 38.44 38.00
C LEU A 50 3.14 38.51 39.41
N LYS A 51 2.93 37.37 40.06
CA LYS A 51 2.43 37.29 41.44
C LYS A 51 3.34 38.01 42.41
N SER A 52 4.66 37.83 42.30
CA SER A 52 5.62 38.53 43.17
C SER A 52 5.52 40.06 43.05
N VAL A 53 5.38 40.59 41.83
CA VAL A 53 5.24 42.02 41.55
C VAL A 53 3.89 42.57 42.03
N VAL A 54 2.82 41.78 41.90
CA VAL A 54 1.47 42.20 42.31
C VAL A 54 1.33 42.24 43.84
N VAL A 55 1.90 41.25 44.55
CA VAL A 55 1.84 41.14 46.01
C VAL A 55 2.70 42.21 46.70
N ASP A 56 3.81 42.62 46.08
CA ASP A 56 4.69 43.65 46.65
C ASP A 56 3.98 45.01 46.73
N THR A 57 3.79 45.52 47.94
CA THR A 57 3.15 46.81 48.20
C THR A 57 4.06 48.00 47.91
N GLN A 58 5.38 47.79 47.82
CA GLN A 58 6.38 48.83 47.50
C GLN A 58 6.37 49.21 46.02
N VAL A 59 5.90 48.31 45.13
CA VAL A 59 5.92 48.55 43.69
C VAL A 59 4.83 49.55 43.27
N PRO A 60 5.18 50.67 42.62
CA PRO A 60 4.22 51.61 42.06
C PRO A 60 3.20 50.95 41.12
N ARG A 61 1.95 51.44 41.16
CA ARG A 61 0.87 50.91 40.31
C ARG A 61 1.20 50.94 38.82
N SER A 62 1.96 51.93 38.35
CA SER A 62 2.44 52.02 36.98
C SER A 62 3.29 50.81 36.61
N ILE A 63 4.31 50.48 37.41
CA ILE A 63 5.17 49.30 37.16
C ILE A 63 4.35 48.00 37.18
N LYS A 64 3.38 47.86 38.09
CA LYS A 64 2.47 46.69 38.09
C LYS A 64 1.70 46.57 36.77
N ARG A 65 1.19 47.69 36.24
CA ARG A 65 0.47 47.74 34.96
C ARG A 65 1.39 47.40 33.78
N ALA A 66 2.62 47.90 33.77
CA ALA A 66 3.62 47.53 32.78
C ALA A 66 3.96 46.03 32.80
N CYS A 67 4.12 45.44 33.98
CA CYS A 67 4.34 44.00 34.14
C CYS A 67 3.12 43.18 33.70
N ALA A 68 1.90 43.63 34.00
CA ALA A 68 0.68 42.97 33.57
C ALA A 68 0.54 42.95 32.04
N TRP A 69 0.80 44.08 31.36
CA TRP A 69 0.82 44.13 29.89
C TRP A 69 1.91 43.26 29.28
N SER A 70 3.11 43.25 29.87
CA SER A 70 4.20 42.38 29.43
C SER A 70 3.86 40.89 29.61
N ALA A 71 3.23 40.53 30.73
CA ALA A 71 2.76 39.17 30.99
C ALA A 71 1.62 38.76 30.04
N LEU A 72 0.68 39.65 29.73
CA LEU A 72 -0.36 39.42 28.72
C LEU A 72 0.27 39.08 27.37
N ALA A 73 1.25 39.87 26.93
CA ALA A 73 1.92 39.64 25.67
C ALA A 73 2.69 38.32 25.62
N LEU A 74 3.32 37.93 26.73
CA LEU A 74 3.95 36.61 26.87
C LEU A 74 2.92 35.47 26.85
N GLY A 75 1.76 35.66 27.47
CA GLY A 75 0.68 34.67 27.49
C GLY A 75 0.12 34.41 26.10
N VAL A 76 -0.14 35.48 25.33
CA VAL A 76 -0.56 35.38 23.92
C VAL A 76 0.47 34.63 23.08
N ARG A 77 1.76 34.93 23.26
CA ARG A 77 2.87 34.22 22.61
C ARG A 77 2.88 32.72 22.94
N VAL A 78 2.73 32.36 24.21
CA VAL A 78 2.69 30.95 24.63
C VAL A 78 1.47 30.23 24.06
N ALA A 79 0.29 30.87 24.08
CA ALA A 79 -0.93 30.33 23.51
C ALA A 79 -0.80 30.09 22.00
N MET A 80 -0.21 31.04 21.27
CA MET A 80 0.01 30.87 19.83
C MET A 80 1.02 29.76 19.53
N ARG A 81 2.13 29.69 20.27
CA ARG A 81 3.09 28.58 20.14
C ARG A 81 2.46 27.23 20.44
N GLN A 82 1.57 27.17 21.43
CA GLN A 82 0.85 25.96 21.75
C GLN A 82 -0.06 25.55 20.58
N ARG A 83 -0.83 26.49 20.03
CA ARG A 83 -1.68 26.25 18.84
C ARG A 83 -0.85 25.76 17.66
N GLU A 84 0.26 26.42 17.35
CA GLU A 84 1.15 26.05 16.25
C GLU A 84 1.68 24.61 16.41
N LYS A 85 2.14 24.26 17.62
CA LYS A 85 2.57 22.89 17.92
C LYS A 85 1.44 21.86 17.76
N GLN A 86 0.21 22.21 18.14
CA GLN A 86 -0.93 21.32 17.94
C GLN A 86 -1.24 21.16 16.45
N LEU A 87 -1.22 22.23 15.67
CA LEU A 87 -1.45 22.19 14.23
C LEU A 87 -0.38 21.35 13.52
N GLN A 88 0.90 21.51 13.87
CA GLN A 88 1.98 20.70 13.31
C GLN A 88 1.82 19.21 13.60
N ARG A 89 1.40 18.85 14.83
CA ARG A 89 1.11 17.45 15.18
C ARG A 89 -0.09 16.91 14.42
N VAL A 90 -1.16 17.70 14.31
CA VAL A 90 -2.36 17.32 13.56
C VAL A 90 -2.02 17.12 12.08
N GLN A 91 -1.20 17.99 11.51
CA GLN A 91 -0.74 17.87 10.13
C GLN A 91 0.11 16.61 9.94
N GLN A 92 1.09 16.36 10.82
CA GLN A 92 1.90 15.14 10.76
C GLN A 92 1.04 13.86 10.88
N LEU A 93 0.04 13.86 11.76
CA LEU A 93 -0.90 12.74 11.88
C LEU A 93 -1.77 12.58 10.64
N HIS A 94 -2.21 13.69 10.04
CA HIS A 94 -2.98 13.65 8.80
C HIS A 94 -2.16 13.07 7.66
N ASP A 95 -0.91 13.52 7.49
CA ASP A 95 0.01 13.00 6.47
C ASP A 95 0.24 11.48 6.66
N GLN A 96 0.42 11.01 7.89
CA GLN A 96 0.53 9.57 8.19
C GLN A 96 -0.74 8.79 7.86
N VAL A 97 -1.92 9.36 8.13
CA VAL A 97 -3.20 8.71 7.80
C VAL A 97 -3.36 8.58 6.28
N GLU A 98 -3.04 9.63 5.52
CA GLU A 98 -3.08 9.60 4.05
C GLU A 98 -2.11 8.55 3.48
N GLU A 99 -0.90 8.43 4.03
CA GLU A 99 0.05 7.38 3.65
C GLU A 99 -0.49 5.97 3.94
N HIS A 100 -1.10 5.77 5.11
CA HIS A 100 -1.71 4.49 5.47
C HIS A 100 -2.94 4.17 4.61
N GLU A 101 -3.78 5.16 4.30
CA GLU A 101 -4.91 5.00 3.40
C GLU A 101 -4.44 4.64 2.00
N ALA A 102 -3.42 5.32 1.46
CA ALA A 102 -2.84 4.96 0.17
C ALA A 102 -2.28 3.52 0.16
N ALA A 103 -1.52 3.13 1.19
CA ALA A 103 -0.99 1.78 1.32
C ALA A 103 -2.11 0.72 1.40
N THR A 104 -3.15 0.96 2.20
CA THR A 104 -4.29 0.04 2.29
C THR A 104 -5.08 -0.05 1.00
N TRP A 105 -5.23 1.05 0.25
CA TRP A 105 -5.81 1.05 -1.09
C TRP A 105 -4.99 0.21 -2.06
N THR A 106 -3.66 0.38 -2.10
CA THR A 106 -2.81 -0.45 -2.98
C THR A 106 -2.93 -1.95 -2.65
N LEU A 107 -2.90 -2.30 -1.35
CA LEU A 107 -3.10 -3.67 -0.91
C LEU A 107 -4.48 -4.21 -1.28
N ALA A 108 -5.54 -3.40 -1.16
CA ALA A 108 -6.89 -3.80 -1.55
C ALA A 108 -6.97 -4.06 -3.06
N THR A 109 -6.32 -3.23 -3.90
CA THR A 109 -6.27 -3.46 -5.34
C THR A 109 -5.46 -4.69 -5.73
N ASP A 110 -4.34 -4.93 -5.04
CA ASP A 110 -3.53 -6.13 -5.25
C ASP A 110 -4.27 -7.41 -4.85
N LEU A 111 -4.99 -7.39 -3.72
CA LEU A 111 -5.85 -8.50 -3.31
C LEU A 111 -6.99 -8.75 -4.29
N GLN A 112 -7.57 -7.70 -4.86
CA GLN A 112 -8.61 -7.83 -5.88
C GLN A 112 -8.06 -8.48 -7.15
N ARG A 113 -6.89 -8.02 -7.63
CA ARG A 113 -6.19 -8.63 -8.77
C ARG A 113 -5.86 -10.10 -8.52
N LEU A 114 -5.32 -10.43 -7.35
CA LEU A 114 -5.01 -11.82 -6.99
C LEU A 114 -6.26 -12.70 -6.93
N ARG A 115 -7.42 -12.16 -6.53
CA ARG A 115 -8.69 -12.89 -6.58
C ARG A 115 -9.12 -13.16 -8.02
N GLU A 116 -9.02 -12.17 -8.89
CA GLU A 116 -9.35 -12.32 -10.32
C GLU A 116 -8.44 -13.35 -11.01
N GLU A 117 -7.12 -13.30 -10.78
CA GLU A 117 -6.17 -14.30 -11.27
C GLU A 117 -6.49 -15.71 -10.75
N ARG A 118 -6.90 -15.82 -9.48
CA ARG A 118 -7.32 -17.11 -8.89
C ARG A 118 -8.60 -17.65 -9.53
N ASP A 119 -9.58 -16.80 -9.78
CA ASP A 119 -10.84 -17.19 -10.41
C ASP A 119 -10.63 -17.62 -11.88
N GLU A 120 -9.72 -16.97 -12.60
CA GLU A 120 -9.30 -17.36 -13.95
C GLU A 120 -8.65 -18.75 -13.95
N VAL A 121 -7.65 -18.99 -13.09
CA VAL A 121 -6.99 -20.30 -12.97
C VAL A 121 -7.97 -21.40 -12.56
N VAL A 122 -8.91 -21.10 -11.65
CA VAL A 122 -9.96 -22.06 -11.26
C VAL A 122 -10.88 -22.38 -12.44
N SER A 123 -11.22 -21.39 -13.27
CA SER A 123 -12.04 -21.57 -14.48
C SER A 123 -11.31 -22.41 -15.53
N GLU A 124 -10.02 -22.14 -15.77
CA GLU A 124 -9.18 -22.97 -16.65
C GLU A 124 -9.10 -24.42 -16.16
N LEU A 125 -8.87 -24.61 -14.85
CA LEU A 125 -8.81 -25.95 -14.25
C LEU A 125 -10.14 -26.69 -14.40
N HIS A 126 -11.26 -25.98 -14.26
CA HIS A 126 -12.59 -26.54 -14.51
C HIS A 126 -12.74 -26.99 -15.98
N ASN A 127 -12.36 -26.14 -16.94
CA ASN A 127 -12.40 -26.46 -18.36
C ASN A 127 -11.52 -27.67 -18.71
N VAL A 128 -10.28 -27.72 -18.21
CA VAL A 128 -9.37 -28.86 -18.41
C VAL A 128 -9.96 -30.14 -17.81
N LYS A 129 -10.59 -30.05 -16.63
CA LYS A 129 -11.26 -31.20 -16.00
C LYS A 129 -12.43 -31.71 -16.83
N GLU A 130 -13.27 -30.84 -17.37
CA GLU A 130 -14.38 -31.25 -18.25
C GLU A 130 -13.85 -31.84 -19.57
N HIS A 131 -12.80 -31.25 -20.15
CA HIS A 131 -12.14 -31.82 -21.32
C HIS A 131 -11.58 -33.22 -21.04
N LEU A 132 -10.93 -33.43 -19.89
CA LEU A 132 -10.42 -34.75 -19.50
C LEU A 132 -11.54 -35.79 -19.33
N LYS A 133 -12.69 -35.40 -18.78
CA LYS A 133 -13.88 -36.28 -18.71
C LYS A 133 -14.39 -36.65 -20.09
N GLN A 134 -14.44 -35.69 -21.01
CA GLN A 134 -14.84 -35.92 -22.40
C GLN A 134 -13.89 -36.91 -23.10
N VAL A 135 -12.58 -36.69 -23.01
CA VAL A 135 -11.56 -37.62 -23.57
C VAL A 135 -11.69 -39.02 -22.95
N LYS A 136 -11.96 -39.10 -21.63
CA LYS A 136 -12.19 -40.39 -20.97
C LYS A 136 -13.42 -41.11 -21.53
N PHE A 137 -14.52 -40.39 -21.73
CA PHE A 137 -15.75 -40.94 -22.31
C PHE A 137 -15.53 -41.43 -23.75
N GLU A 138 -14.80 -40.66 -24.57
CA GLU A 138 -14.42 -41.06 -25.93
C GLU A 138 -13.54 -42.31 -25.94
N ARG A 139 -12.57 -42.41 -25.02
CA ARG A 139 -11.73 -43.60 -24.85
C ARG A 139 -12.55 -44.81 -24.46
N ASP A 140 -13.47 -44.68 -23.48
CA ASP A 140 -14.35 -45.77 -23.06
C ASP A 140 -15.28 -46.23 -24.20
N MET A 141 -15.77 -45.29 -25.01
CA MET A 141 -16.55 -45.56 -26.23
C MET A 141 -15.74 -46.33 -27.29
N LEU A 142 -14.50 -45.92 -27.56
CA LEU A 142 -13.62 -46.60 -28.51
C LEU A 142 -13.26 -48.01 -28.04
N GLN A 143 -12.96 -48.19 -26.75
CA GLN A 143 -12.70 -49.50 -26.19
C GLN A 143 -13.90 -50.45 -26.34
N ARG A 144 -15.12 -49.95 -26.10
CA ARG A 144 -16.32 -50.75 -26.33
C ARG A 144 -16.46 -51.19 -27.79
N LYS A 145 -16.23 -50.28 -28.74
CA LYS A 145 -16.25 -50.60 -30.18
C LYS A 145 -15.19 -51.64 -30.57
N ILE A 146 -13.99 -51.56 -30.00
CA ILE A 146 -12.92 -52.55 -30.24
C ILE A 146 -13.35 -53.94 -29.76
N ILE A 147 -13.91 -54.04 -28.54
CA ILE A 147 -14.41 -55.31 -27.99
C ILE A 147 -15.54 -55.88 -28.85
N GLU A 148 -16.51 -55.06 -29.26
CA GLU A 148 -17.59 -55.47 -30.16
C GLU A 148 -17.06 -55.97 -31.52
N PHE A 149 -16.05 -55.30 -32.07
CA PHE A 149 -15.40 -55.69 -33.33
C PHE A 149 -14.61 -57.01 -33.19
N GLU A 150 -13.88 -57.20 -32.09
CA GLU A 150 -13.18 -58.45 -31.78
C GLU A 150 -14.16 -59.62 -31.60
N LEU A 151 -15.26 -59.42 -30.87
CA LEU A 151 -16.32 -60.43 -30.72
C LEU A 151 -16.98 -60.77 -32.06
N SER A 152 -17.26 -59.77 -32.89
CA SER A 152 -17.83 -59.97 -34.23
C SER A 152 -16.90 -60.78 -35.12
N GLN A 153 -15.59 -60.51 -35.08
CA GLN A 153 -14.58 -61.30 -35.80
C GLN A 153 -14.46 -62.74 -35.28
N GLN A 154 -14.50 -62.93 -33.95
CA GLN A 154 -14.50 -64.27 -33.37
C GLN A 154 -15.73 -65.08 -33.78
N LEU A 155 -16.91 -64.47 -33.84
CA LEU A 155 -18.15 -65.12 -34.26
C LEU A 155 -18.07 -65.50 -35.75
N LEU A 156 -17.49 -64.64 -36.59
CA LEU A 156 -17.29 -64.90 -38.01
C LEU A 156 -16.25 -66.01 -38.26
N ALA A 157 -15.20 -66.08 -37.43
CA ALA A 157 -14.19 -67.15 -37.46
C ALA A 157 -14.70 -68.48 -36.87
N GLN A 158 -15.71 -68.43 -35.99
CA GLN A 158 -16.32 -69.60 -35.36
C GLN A 158 -17.58 -70.10 -36.07
N SER A 159 -17.94 -69.56 -37.24
CA SER A 159 -18.95 -70.15 -38.11
C SER A 159 -18.34 -71.35 -38.85
N PRO A 160 -18.57 -72.61 -38.42
CA PRO A 160 -18.02 -73.79 -39.04
C PRO A 160 -19.07 -74.29 -40.03
N ASP A 161 -18.98 -73.83 -41.27
CA ASP A 161 -19.73 -74.41 -42.37
C ASP A 161 -18.73 -74.73 -43.47
N ALA A 162 -18.21 -75.96 -43.46
CA ALA A 162 -17.79 -76.70 -44.63
C ALA A 162 -17.08 -78.00 -44.23
N ASP A 163 -17.88 -79.04 -44.00
CA ASP A 163 -17.49 -80.39 -44.40
C ASP A 163 -17.39 -80.40 -45.93
N TYR A 164 -16.21 -80.14 -46.50
CA TYR A 164 -15.61 -80.99 -47.55
C TYR A 164 -14.20 -80.49 -47.94
N PRO A 165 -13.22 -81.39 -48.15
CA PRO A 165 -11.80 -81.05 -48.17
C PRO A 165 -11.26 -80.89 -49.60
N GLY A 166 -10.37 -79.93 -49.82
CA GLY A 166 -9.46 -79.98 -50.96
C GLY A 166 -8.97 -78.64 -51.51
N THR A 167 -7.74 -78.29 -51.11
CA THR A 167 -6.75 -77.54 -51.90
C THR A 167 -6.82 -75.99 -51.86
N PRO A 168 -5.70 -75.29 -51.55
CA PRO A 168 -5.72 -73.89 -51.12
C PRO A 168 -5.55 -72.91 -52.29
N PRO A 169 -6.09 -71.68 -52.18
CA PRO A 169 -5.64 -70.56 -53.00
C PRO A 169 -5.11 -69.40 -52.15
N ARG A 170 -3.80 -69.12 -52.24
CA ARG A 170 -3.26 -67.74 -52.28
C ARG A 170 -3.34 -67.29 -53.76
N PRO A 171 -3.39 -65.99 -54.16
CA PRO A 171 -2.50 -64.93 -53.66
C PRO A 171 -2.97 -63.44 -53.76
N LEU A 172 -2.13 -62.56 -53.20
CA LEU A 172 -1.82 -61.17 -53.64
C LEU A 172 -2.94 -60.11 -53.67
N ILE A 173 -2.94 -59.21 -52.66
CA ILE A 173 -3.48 -57.85 -52.80
C ILE A 173 -2.37 -56.98 -53.39
N VAL A 174 -2.59 -56.56 -54.63
CA VAL A 174 -1.82 -55.63 -55.44
C VAL A 174 -2.72 -54.43 -55.69
N LYS A 175 -2.16 -53.22 -55.48
CA LYS A 175 -2.53 -51.92 -56.11
C LYS A 175 -3.85 -51.27 -55.71
N GLU A 176 -4.04 -49.95 -55.73
CA GLU A 176 -3.23 -48.72 -55.84
C GLU A 176 -4.30 -47.59 -55.76
N ASN A 177 -3.92 -46.43 -55.21
CA ASN A 177 -4.41 -45.07 -55.57
C ASN A 177 -5.72 -44.49 -55.02
N GLY A 178 -5.61 -43.20 -54.64
CA GLY A 178 -6.68 -42.26 -54.25
C GLY A 178 -6.43 -41.64 -52.87
N GLU A 179 -5.43 -40.79 -52.64
CA GLU A 179 -5.32 -39.37 -53.07
C GLU A 179 -6.28 -38.41 -52.31
N ALA A 180 -5.67 -37.37 -51.73
CA ALA A 180 -6.23 -36.13 -51.16
C ALA A 180 -6.96 -36.17 -49.79
N LEU A 181 -6.26 -35.74 -48.71
CA LEU A 181 -6.55 -34.43 -48.08
C LEU A 181 -5.49 -34.07 -47.02
N ASP A 182 -4.67 -33.11 -47.42
CA ASP A 182 -3.91 -32.10 -46.68
C ASP A 182 -3.90 -32.14 -45.14
N THR A 183 -2.76 -32.55 -44.58
CA THR A 183 -2.33 -32.26 -43.21
C THR A 183 -1.85 -30.81 -43.12
N GLY A 184 -2.73 -29.93 -42.64
CA GLY A 184 -2.41 -28.52 -42.35
C GLY A 184 -2.91 -28.10 -40.97
N LEU A 185 -2.33 -28.66 -39.89
CA LEU A 185 -2.54 -28.12 -38.54
C LEU A 185 -1.66 -26.88 -38.38
N GLN A 186 -2.24 -25.72 -38.69
CA GLN A 186 -1.67 -24.40 -38.42
C GLN A 186 -1.44 -24.26 -36.91
N ASN A 187 -0.18 -24.38 -36.53
CA ASN A 187 0.36 -24.02 -35.24
C ASN A 187 1.12 -22.69 -35.44
N GLY A 188 0.78 -21.65 -34.67
CA GLY A 188 1.58 -20.43 -34.54
C GLY A 188 1.27 -19.30 -35.53
N GLN A 189 0.29 -18.45 -35.19
CA GLN A 189 0.28 -17.07 -35.65
C GLN A 189 1.04 -16.19 -34.65
N CYS A 190 2.25 -15.80 -35.05
CA CYS A 190 2.93 -14.61 -34.57
C CYS A 190 2.20 -13.37 -35.08
N ALA A 191 1.73 -12.51 -34.18
CA ALA A 191 1.50 -11.10 -34.46
C ALA A 191 2.57 -10.30 -33.70
N VAL A 192 3.60 -9.91 -34.45
CA VAL A 192 4.64 -8.96 -34.08
C VAL A 192 4.03 -7.55 -34.00
N CYS A 193 4.33 -6.83 -32.92
CA CYS A 193 4.38 -5.37 -32.92
C CYS A 193 5.50 -4.94 -31.95
N PRO A 194 6.61 -4.35 -32.43
CA PRO A 194 7.66 -3.83 -31.57
C PRO A 194 7.42 -2.34 -31.31
N LYS A 195 7.49 -1.88 -30.05
CA LYS A 195 7.97 -0.52 -29.76
C LYS A 195 8.26 -0.26 -28.28
N LYS A 196 9.49 0.23 -28.10
CA LYS A 196 9.99 1.17 -27.09
C LYS A 196 10.65 0.62 -25.83
N ASP A 197 11.97 0.64 -25.91
CA ASP A 197 12.94 0.80 -24.83
C ASP A 197 12.62 1.99 -23.90
N GLN A 198 12.70 1.75 -22.58
CA GLN A 198 13.24 2.64 -21.55
C GLN A 198 13.41 1.80 -20.27
N MET A 199 14.64 1.36 -19.97
CA MET A 199 15.62 1.98 -19.07
C MET A 199 15.38 1.71 -17.57
N ALA A 200 16.40 1.04 -17.00
CA ALA A 200 16.93 1.17 -15.63
C ALA A 200 16.03 0.71 -14.46
N SER A 201 16.49 -0.02 -13.46
CA SER A 201 17.80 -0.61 -13.13
C SER A 201 17.56 -1.66 -12.05
N LEU A 202 18.21 -2.80 -12.21
CA LEU A 202 18.33 -3.86 -11.22
C LEU A 202 19.56 -3.55 -10.36
N THR A 203 19.38 -3.30 -9.06
CA THR A 203 20.48 -3.25 -8.08
C THR A 203 19.96 -3.93 -6.80
N VAL A 204 20.18 -5.24 -6.68
CA VAL A 204 21.22 -5.87 -5.83
C VAL A 204 20.70 -6.17 -4.42
N LEU A 205 20.58 -7.48 -4.18
CA LEU A 205 20.56 -8.17 -2.90
C LEU A 205 21.79 -7.82 -2.06
N ASP A 206 21.58 -7.53 -0.77
CA ASP A 206 22.46 -7.78 0.38
C ASP A 206 21.92 -6.90 1.52
N THR A 207 21.26 -7.40 2.57
CA THR A 207 21.96 -8.02 3.69
C THR A 207 20.94 -8.71 4.60
N LEU A 208 20.99 -10.04 4.67
CA LEU A 208 20.54 -10.80 5.83
C LEU A 208 21.79 -11.06 6.70
N CYS A 209 21.86 -10.37 7.83
CA CYS A 209 22.64 -10.71 9.03
C CYS A 209 21.69 -10.41 10.19
N GLY A 210 21.31 -11.33 11.07
CA GLY A 210 22.10 -12.41 11.66
C GLY A 210 22.25 -12.09 13.16
N ALA A 211 22.00 -13.10 14.00
CA ALA A 211 22.02 -13.11 15.47
C ALA A 211 20.76 -12.54 16.15
N GLU A 212 19.80 -13.36 16.62
CA GLU A 212 19.90 -14.28 17.78
C GLU A 212 20.62 -13.67 18.99
N GLU A 213 19.85 -13.26 20.01
CA GLU A 213 19.89 -13.85 21.37
C GLU A 213 19.01 -13.03 22.31
N PHE A 214 17.90 -13.63 22.74
CA PHE A 214 17.33 -13.38 24.06
C PHE A 214 17.85 -14.48 25.00
N PRO A 215 18.30 -14.12 26.21
CA PRO A 215 18.08 -15.01 27.33
C PRO A 215 17.32 -14.32 28.46
N ALA A 216 16.45 -15.12 29.07
CA ALA A 216 15.72 -14.80 30.27
C ALA A 216 16.62 -14.71 31.51
N SER A 217 16.11 -13.96 32.50
CA SER A 217 16.28 -14.17 33.94
C SER A 217 17.65 -13.88 34.58
N SER A 218 17.70 -12.82 35.40
CA SER A 218 17.98 -12.90 36.84
C SER A 218 17.96 -11.50 37.47
N VAL A 219 16.96 -11.19 38.32
CA VAL A 219 17.02 -10.71 39.73
C VAL A 219 15.59 -10.78 40.29
#